data_AF-W7DYL1-F1
#
_entry.id   AF-W7DYL1-F1
#
_cell.length_a   1.000
_cell.length_b   1.000
_cell.length_c   1.000
_cell.angle_alpha   90.00
_cell.angle_beta   90.00
_cell.angle_gamma   90.00
#
_symmetry.space_group_name_H-M   'P 1'
#
loop_
_entity.id
_entity.type
_entity.pdbx_description
1 polymer ?
#
loop_
_entity_poly.entity_id
_entity_poly.type
_entity_poly.pdbx_seq_one_letter_code
_entity_poly.pdbx_strand_id
1 'polypeptide(L)'
;MKKPLFHFVRSIIILFPIIFLIVVLTHTHYYTNQNKNFAAHFSTKQYQQKQTLSYNQPYKTVDQQTPQLIAKQITNYYEWKNIIHEIYKGNKEWANLIPNILPHTPTRLKTQLNHAIAHALFINPSIILQNLSLTDSTLNNIDMICKAPSLDKNEKLHLATILKSVHNPSFIYQQQSCLHTLLGTIKHKQPNLS
;
A
#
# COMPACT_ATOMS: atom_id res chain seq x y z
N MET A 1 -21.67 -62.73 -2.40
CA MET A 1 -20.72 -61.92 -3.20
C MET A 1 -21.18 -60.46 -3.22
N LYS A 2 -20.67 -59.58 -2.33
CA LYS A 2 -20.95 -58.13 -2.33
C LYS A 2 -19.72 -57.38 -1.78
N LYS A 3 -18.73 -57.07 -2.62
CA LYS A 3 -17.56 -56.23 -2.24
C LYS A 3 -16.97 -55.26 -3.31
N PRO A 4 -17.59 -54.95 -4.48
CA PRO A 4 -17.00 -53.93 -5.36
C PRO A 4 -17.46 -52.48 -5.06
N LEU A 5 -18.63 -52.26 -4.45
CA LEU A 5 -19.19 -50.91 -4.31
C LEU A 5 -18.45 -50.03 -3.27
N PHE A 6 -17.83 -50.66 -2.25
CA PHE A 6 -17.24 -49.95 -1.11
C PHE A 6 -15.88 -49.29 -1.45
N HIS A 7 -15.13 -49.86 -2.40
CA HIS A 7 -13.85 -49.29 -2.85
C HIS A 7 -14.02 -48.06 -3.74
N PHE A 8 -15.11 -48.02 -4.52
CA PHE A 8 -15.39 -46.92 -5.43
C PHE A 8 -15.80 -45.65 -4.66
N VAL A 9 -16.68 -45.80 -3.66
CA VAL A 9 -17.13 -44.67 -2.81
C VAL A 9 -15.98 -44.10 -1.99
N ARG A 10 -15.09 -44.94 -1.45
CA ARG A 10 -13.89 -44.48 -0.71
C ARG A 10 -12.91 -43.70 -1.59
N SER A 11 -12.75 -44.09 -2.86
CA SER A 11 -11.84 -43.38 -3.78
C SER A 11 -12.37 -42.00 -4.16
N ILE A 12 -13.69 -41.86 -4.36
CA ILE A 12 -14.32 -40.57 -4.67
C ILE A 12 -14.25 -39.60 -3.48
N ILE A 13 -14.46 -40.08 -2.25
CA ILE A 13 -14.40 -39.26 -1.03
C ILE A 13 -12.99 -38.69 -0.79
N ILE A 14 -11.93 -39.39 -1.21
CA ILE A 14 -10.54 -38.92 -1.06
C ILE A 14 -10.14 -37.98 -2.20
N LEU A 15 -10.61 -38.23 -3.43
CA LEU A 15 -10.27 -37.41 -4.59
C LEU A 15 -10.94 -36.02 -4.56
N PHE A 16 -12.16 -35.92 -4.04
CA PHE A 16 -12.91 -34.66 -4.00
C PHE A 16 -12.21 -33.53 -3.19
N PRO A 17 -11.73 -33.75 -1.95
CA PRO A 17 -11.03 -32.72 -1.20
C PRO A 17 -9.68 -32.34 -1.83
N ILE A 18 -9.00 -33.29 -2.49
CA ILE A 18 -7.72 -33.02 -3.18
C ILE A 18 -7.96 -32.11 -4.39
N ILE A 19 -8.96 -32.42 -5.21
CA ILE A 19 -9.31 -31.59 -6.37
C ILE A 19 -9.78 -30.20 -5.90
N PHE A 20 -10.61 -30.14 -4.86
CA PHE A 20 -11.06 -28.87 -4.29
C PHE A 20 -9.88 -28.02 -3.78
N LEU A 21 -8.92 -28.64 -3.08
CA LEU A 21 -7.71 -27.97 -2.61
C LEU A 21 -6.87 -27.44 -3.77
N ILE A 22 -6.71 -28.22 -4.85
CA ILE A 22 -5.98 -27.80 -6.06
C ILE A 22 -6.68 -26.61 -6.74
N VAL A 23 -8.02 -26.63 -6.84
CA VAL A 23 -8.79 -25.51 -7.41
C VAL A 23 -8.66 -24.25 -6.56
N VAL A 24 -8.73 -24.37 -5.24
CA VAL A 24 -8.55 -23.23 -4.31
C VAL A 24 -7.13 -22.67 -4.41
N LEU A 25 -6.11 -23.53 -4.46
CA LEU A 25 -4.70 -23.13 -4.57
C LEU A 25 -4.39 -22.49 -5.92
N THR A 26 -4.93 -23.04 -7.02
CA THR A 26 -4.74 -22.47 -8.35
C THR A 26 -5.47 -21.15 -8.53
N HIS A 27 -6.67 -20.98 -7.97
CA HIS A 27 -7.36 -19.68 -7.94
C HIS A 27 -6.56 -18.65 -7.13
N THR A 28 -6.10 -18.99 -5.92
CA THR A 28 -5.31 -18.05 -5.10
C THR A 28 -3.98 -17.66 -5.78
N HIS A 29 -3.30 -18.59 -6.45
CA HIS A 29 -2.10 -18.29 -7.24
C HIS A 29 -2.38 -17.42 -8.47
N TYR A 30 -3.49 -17.68 -9.16
CA TYR A 30 -3.88 -16.90 -10.34
C TYR A 30 -4.22 -15.44 -9.97
N TYR A 31 -4.99 -15.24 -8.90
CA TYR A 31 -5.36 -13.91 -8.40
C TYR A 31 -4.15 -13.11 -7.90
N THR A 32 -3.17 -13.77 -7.26
CA THR A 32 -1.96 -13.10 -6.78
C THR A 32 -1.01 -12.72 -7.92
N ASN A 33 -0.95 -13.49 -9.01
CA ASN A 33 -0.06 -13.20 -10.14
C ASN A 33 -0.59 -12.09 -11.06
N GLN A 34 -1.91 -12.02 -11.28
CA GLN A 34 -2.56 -10.89 -11.97
C GLN A 34 -2.34 -9.56 -11.24
N ASN A 35 -2.28 -9.59 -9.90
CA ASN A 35 -2.13 -8.42 -9.03
C ASN A 35 -0.80 -7.70 -9.18
N LYS A 36 0.30 -8.46 -9.28
CA LYS A 36 1.64 -7.91 -9.50
C LYS A 36 1.78 -7.31 -10.90
N ASN A 37 1.29 -8.00 -11.92
CA ASN A 37 1.42 -7.51 -13.30
C ASN A 37 0.63 -6.22 -13.55
N PHE A 38 -0.51 -6.03 -12.87
CA PHE A 38 -1.31 -4.81 -12.96
C PHE A 38 -0.65 -3.62 -12.24
N ALA A 39 -0.25 -3.79 -10.98
CA ALA A 39 0.40 -2.72 -10.22
C ALA A 39 1.76 -2.34 -10.85
N ALA A 40 2.54 -3.32 -11.33
CA ALA A 40 3.73 -3.09 -12.14
C ALA A 40 3.43 -2.28 -13.41
N HIS A 41 2.35 -2.59 -14.13
CA HIS A 41 1.97 -1.88 -15.37
C HIS A 41 1.68 -0.39 -15.14
N PHE A 42 0.94 -0.05 -14.08
CA PHE A 42 0.64 1.34 -13.76
C PHE A 42 1.84 2.07 -13.13
N SER A 43 2.60 1.38 -12.27
CA SER A 43 3.82 1.92 -11.68
C SER A 43 4.86 2.25 -12.77
N THR A 44 5.10 1.36 -13.74
CA THR A 44 6.06 1.58 -14.83
C THR A 44 5.66 2.75 -15.73
N LYS A 45 4.37 2.89 -16.09
CA LYS A 45 3.87 4.05 -16.83
C LYS A 45 4.08 5.38 -16.07
N GLN A 46 3.89 5.39 -14.76
CA GLN A 46 4.12 6.56 -13.92
C GLN A 46 5.62 6.95 -13.83
N TYR A 47 6.54 5.97 -13.82
CA TYR A 47 7.98 6.22 -13.90
C TYR A 47 8.41 6.80 -15.26
N GLN A 48 7.83 6.33 -16.36
CA GLN A 48 8.10 6.86 -17.69
C GLN A 48 7.59 8.30 -17.86
N GLN A 49 6.42 8.62 -17.31
CA GLN A 49 5.86 9.98 -17.31
C GLN A 49 6.71 10.98 -16.49
N LYS A 50 7.39 10.51 -15.44
CA LYS A 50 8.33 11.31 -14.63
C LYS A 50 9.64 11.64 -15.37
N GLN A 51 10.13 10.79 -16.26
CA GLN A 51 11.36 11.08 -17.03
C GLN A 51 11.14 12.17 -18.09
N THR A 52 9.92 12.30 -18.63
CA THR A 52 9.57 13.35 -19.60
C THR A 52 9.37 14.74 -18.99
N LEU A 53 9.21 14.86 -17.66
CA LEU A 53 9.07 16.16 -16.98
C LEU A 53 10.43 16.80 -16.62
N SER A 54 11.54 16.16 -16.99
CA SER A 54 12.89 16.60 -16.66
C SER A 54 13.81 16.73 -17.88
N TYR A 55 13.31 17.22 -19.03
CA TYR A 55 14.14 17.88 -20.04
C TYR A 55 13.27 18.57 -21.10
N ASN A 56 13.67 19.77 -21.50
CA ASN A 56 13.00 20.62 -22.50
C ASN A 56 12.70 19.86 -23.80
N GLN A 57 11.46 19.39 -24.00
CA GLN A 57 10.94 19.02 -25.31
C GLN A 57 9.47 19.43 -25.46
N PRO A 58 9.05 19.91 -26.65
CA PRO A 58 7.69 20.36 -26.91
C PRO A 58 6.72 19.18 -26.80
N TYR A 59 5.63 19.41 -26.06
CA TYR A 59 4.56 18.48 -25.74
C TYR A 59 4.13 17.62 -26.94
N LYS A 60 4.53 16.34 -26.94
CA LYS A 60 3.73 15.28 -27.55
C LYS A 60 2.83 14.72 -26.46
N THR A 61 1.53 14.75 -26.72
CA THR A 61 0.47 14.20 -25.87
C THR A 61 0.64 12.68 -25.73
N VAL A 62 1.48 12.26 -24.80
CA VAL A 62 1.31 10.97 -24.12
C VAL A 62 0.05 11.13 -23.30
N ASP A 63 -0.97 10.29 -23.51
CA ASP A 63 -2.25 10.32 -22.79
C ASP A 63 -2.05 10.60 -21.30
N GLN A 64 -2.21 11.86 -20.89
CA GLN A 64 -2.05 12.29 -19.51
C GLN A 64 -3.28 11.81 -18.76
N GLN A 65 -3.27 10.55 -18.34
CA GLN A 65 -4.28 10.06 -17.41
C GLN A 65 -4.13 10.85 -16.11
N THR A 66 -5.16 11.62 -15.76
CA THR A 66 -5.18 12.34 -14.50
C THR A 66 -5.15 11.35 -13.33
N PRO A 67 -4.60 11.73 -12.16
CA PRO A 67 -4.63 10.90 -10.95
C PRO A 67 -6.04 10.33 -10.63
N GLN A 68 -7.09 11.09 -10.95
CA GLN A 68 -8.49 10.67 -10.85
C GLN A 68 -8.83 9.49 -11.75
N LEU A 69 -8.39 9.51 -13.01
CA LEU A 69 -8.63 8.42 -13.97
C LEU A 69 -7.87 7.16 -13.55
N ILE A 70 -6.63 7.29 -13.09
CA ILE A 70 -5.82 6.18 -12.58
C ILE A 70 -6.49 5.57 -11.35
N ALA A 71 -6.89 6.39 -10.37
CA ALA A 71 -7.59 5.91 -9.18
C ALA A 71 -8.89 5.19 -9.55
N LYS A 72 -9.70 5.77 -10.44
CA LYS A 72 -10.95 5.16 -10.90
C LYS A 72 -10.70 3.81 -11.58
N GLN A 73 -9.73 3.74 -12.50
CA GLN A 73 -9.35 2.50 -13.18
C GLN A 73 -8.90 1.44 -12.17
N ILE A 74 -7.96 1.76 -11.28
CA ILE A 74 -7.50 0.84 -10.25
C ILE A 74 -8.69 0.33 -9.44
N THR A 75 -9.58 1.20 -8.98
CA THR A 75 -10.71 0.79 -8.12
C THR A 75 -11.82 0.02 -8.84
N ASN A 76 -11.91 0.14 -10.17
CA ASN A 76 -12.84 -0.65 -10.97
C ASN A 76 -12.36 -2.10 -11.15
N TYR A 77 -11.05 -2.31 -11.21
CA TYR A 77 -10.44 -3.64 -11.35
C TYR A 77 -10.06 -4.27 -10.01
N TYR A 78 -9.77 -3.44 -9.00
CA TYR A 78 -9.34 -3.85 -7.67
C TYR A 78 -10.22 -3.25 -6.58
N GLU A 79 -10.81 -4.12 -5.75
CA GLU A 79 -11.53 -3.67 -4.57
C GLU A 79 -10.61 -2.89 -3.62
N TRP A 80 -11.11 -1.79 -3.06
CA TRP A 80 -10.36 -0.97 -2.10
C TRP A 80 -9.74 -1.75 -0.95
N LYS A 81 -10.41 -2.82 -0.48
CA LYS A 81 -9.89 -3.68 0.58
C LYS A 81 -8.57 -4.34 0.17
N ASN A 82 -8.45 -4.77 -1.08
CA ASN A 82 -7.25 -5.39 -1.62
C ASN A 82 -6.13 -4.36 -1.81
N ILE A 83 -6.48 -3.16 -2.28
CA ILE A 83 -5.53 -2.04 -2.40
C ILE A 83 -4.90 -1.72 -1.03
N ILE A 84 -5.75 -1.53 -0.01
CA ILE A 84 -5.33 -1.23 1.37
C ILE A 84 -4.46 -2.36 1.92
N HIS A 85 -4.84 -3.61 1.68
CA HIS A 85 -4.08 -4.78 2.11
C HIS A 85 -2.68 -4.87 1.49
N GLU A 86 -2.56 -4.63 0.19
CA GLU A 86 -1.26 -4.66 -0.49
C GLU A 86 -0.35 -3.51 -0.06
N ILE A 87 -0.92 -2.33 0.21
CA ILE A 87 -0.18 -1.20 0.79
C ILE A 87 0.27 -1.54 2.21
N TYR A 88 -0.60 -2.11 3.04
CA TYR A 88 -0.27 -2.51 4.41
C TYR A 88 0.90 -3.49 4.45
N LYS A 89 0.97 -4.43 3.49
CA LYS A 89 2.10 -5.36 3.30
C LYS A 89 3.39 -4.69 2.80
N GLY A 90 3.36 -3.40 2.49
CA GLY A 90 4.49 -2.68 1.93
C GLY A 90 4.80 -3.09 0.50
N ASN A 91 3.84 -3.55 -0.30
CA ASN A 91 4.09 -3.87 -1.70
C ASN A 91 4.53 -2.60 -2.46
N LYS A 92 5.75 -2.62 -3.02
CA LYS A 92 6.39 -1.45 -3.63
C LYS A 92 5.59 -0.88 -4.80
N GLU A 93 4.97 -1.73 -5.61
CA GLU A 93 4.19 -1.30 -6.77
C GLU A 93 2.93 -0.55 -6.34
N TRP A 94 2.24 -1.09 -5.33
CA TRP A 94 1.08 -0.44 -4.73
C TRP A 94 1.43 0.83 -3.97
N ALA A 95 2.60 0.87 -3.32
CA ALA A 95 3.12 2.07 -2.69
C ALA A 95 3.38 3.21 -3.69
N ASN A 96 3.82 2.89 -4.92
CA ASN A 96 4.04 3.89 -5.97
C ASN A 96 2.73 4.54 -6.47
N LEU A 97 1.59 3.88 -6.24
CA LEU A 97 0.27 4.37 -6.63
C LEU A 97 -0.38 5.25 -5.56
N ILE A 98 0.19 5.35 -4.35
CA ILE A 98 -0.28 6.22 -3.26
C ILE A 98 -0.59 7.65 -3.73
N PRO A 99 0.24 8.33 -4.55
CA PRO A 99 -0.05 9.70 -4.98
C PRO A 99 -1.36 9.82 -5.75
N ASN A 100 -1.73 8.76 -6.49
CA ASN A 100 -2.93 8.73 -7.32
C ASN A 100 -4.16 8.34 -6.50
N ILE A 101 -4.05 7.35 -5.62
CA ILE A 101 -5.20 6.81 -4.90
C ILE A 101 -5.57 7.64 -3.66
N LEU A 102 -4.58 8.20 -2.95
CA LEU A 102 -4.80 8.85 -1.66
C LEU A 102 -5.76 10.05 -1.75
N PRO A 103 -5.63 10.97 -2.73
CA PRO A 103 -6.56 12.09 -2.90
C PRO A 103 -7.99 11.65 -3.23
N HIS A 104 -8.15 10.49 -3.87
CA HIS A 104 -9.43 9.97 -4.37
C HIS A 104 -10.02 8.87 -3.51
N THR A 105 -9.43 8.62 -2.33
CA THR A 105 -9.91 7.61 -1.41
C THR A 105 -11.25 8.05 -0.78
N PRO A 106 -12.30 7.21 -0.85
CA PRO A 106 -13.57 7.50 -0.19
C PRO A 106 -13.38 7.81 1.29
N THR A 107 -14.08 8.82 1.82
CA THR A 107 -13.94 9.29 3.21
C THR A 107 -14.01 8.15 4.23
N ARG A 108 -14.93 7.20 4.04
CA ARG A 108 -15.09 6.04 4.93
C ARG A 108 -13.86 5.10 5.00
N LEU A 109 -12.99 5.15 3.99
CA LEU A 109 -11.80 4.31 3.88
C LEU A 109 -10.49 5.06 4.16
N LYS A 110 -10.52 6.39 4.27
CA LYS A 110 -9.31 7.21 4.48
C LYS A 110 -8.54 6.79 5.73
N THR A 111 -9.23 6.49 6.84
CA THR A 111 -8.58 6.04 8.07
C THR A 111 -7.86 4.71 7.89
N GLN A 112 -8.48 3.75 7.20
CA GLN A 112 -7.89 2.43 6.94
C GLN A 112 -6.69 2.53 5.99
N LEU A 113 -6.79 3.36 4.95
CA LEU A 113 -5.68 3.61 4.04
C LEU A 113 -4.53 4.33 4.75
N ASN A 114 -4.80 5.36 5.55
CA ASN A 114 -3.76 6.05 6.32
C ASN A 114 -3.05 5.10 7.29
N HIS A 115 -3.79 4.20 7.93
CA HIS A 115 -3.21 3.14 8.76
C HIS A 115 -2.32 2.20 7.94
N ALA A 116 -2.78 1.76 6.76
CA ALA A 116 -1.98 0.92 5.88
C ALA A 116 -0.69 1.60 5.42
N ILE A 117 -0.75 2.89 5.07
CA ILE A 117 0.44 3.67 4.69
C ILE A 117 1.38 3.86 5.89
N ALA A 118 0.83 4.10 7.08
CA ALA A 118 1.62 4.21 8.32
C ALA A 118 2.37 2.89 8.62
N HIS A 119 1.70 1.75 8.46
CA HIS A 119 2.35 0.44 8.61
C HIS A 119 3.40 0.21 7.51
N ALA A 120 3.11 0.60 6.27
CA ALA A 120 4.05 0.48 5.15
C ALA A 120 5.34 1.28 5.36
N LEU A 121 5.33 2.37 6.16
CA LEU A 121 6.54 3.11 6.53
C LEU A 121 7.54 2.24 7.32
N PHE A 122 7.09 1.27 8.12
CA PHE A 122 8.00 0.35 8.82
C PHE A 122 8.73 -0.59 7.86
N ILE A 123 8.10 -0.91 6.73
CA ILE A 123 8.59 -1.89 5.78
C ILE A 123 9.45 -1.22 4.70
N ASN A 124 8.97 -0.12 4.12
CA ASN A 124 9.60 0.57 2.99
C ASN A 124 9.57 2.11 3.18
N PRO A 125 10.23 2.66 4.21
CA PRO A 125 10.10 4.07 4.61
C PRO A 125 10.43 5.04 3.47
N SER A 126 11.50 4.80 2.71
CA SER A 126 11.94 5.68 1.63
C SER A 126 10.92 5.79 0.50
N ILE A 127 10.32 4.67 0.08
CA ILE A 127 9.34 4.64 -1.01
C ILE A 127 8.05 5.34 -0.57
N ILE A 128 7.61 5.11 0.67
CA ILE A 128 6.39 5.73 1.18
C ILE A 128 6.58 7.24 1.34
N LEU A 129 7.68 7.70 1.93
CA LEU A 129 7.97 9.14 2.04
C LEU A 129 8.08 9.80 0.66
N GLN A 130 8.77 9.17 -0.29
CA GLN A 130 8.87 9.67 -1.66
C GLN A 130 7.50 9.78 -2.34
N ASN A 131 6.59 8.84 -2.12
CA ASN A 131 5.27 8.90 -2.74
C ASN A 131 4.35 9.89 -2.02
N LEU A 132 4.45 10.02 -0.70
CA LEU A 132 3.70 11.03 0.05
C LEU A 132 4.11 12.46 -0.34
N SER A 133 5.39 12.70 -0.66
CA SER A 133 5.87 14.00 -1.13
C SER A 133 5.33 14.42 -2.49
N LEU A 134 4.70 13.51 -3.23
CA LEU A 134 4.11 13.77 -4.54
C LEU A 134 2.61 14.09 -4.47
N THR A 135 2.05 14.19 -3.27
CA THR A 135 0.64 14.54 -3.08
C THR A 135 0.49 16.04 -2.84
N ASP A 136 -0.51 16.67 -3.45
CA ASP A 136 -0.73 18.12 -3.33
C ASP A 136 -0.94 18.60 -1.88
N SER A 137 -1.33 17.68 -0.99
CA SER A 137 -1.50 17.90 0.45
C SER A 137 -0.39 17.25 1.29
N THR A 138 0.84 17.22 0.78
CA THR A 138 1.99 16.50 1.37
C THR A 138 2.11 16.69 2.89
N LEU A 139 2.13 17.94 3.36
CA LEU A 139 2.26 18.26 4.79
C LEU A 139 1.11 17.70 5.63
N ASN A 140 -0.14 17.90 5.17
CA ASN A 140 -1.33 17.41 5.88
C ASN A 140 -1.41 15.87 5.87
N ASN A 141 -1.03 15.24 4.76
CA ASN A 141 -1.04 13.78 4.62
C ASN A 141 0.02 13.12 5.51
N ILE A 142 1.24 13.66 5.53
CA ILE A 142 2.32 13.19 6.40
C ILE A 142 1.89 13.32 7.86
N ASP A 143 1.33 14.46 8.25
CA ASP A 143 0.84 14.63 9.60
C ASP A 143 -0.27 13.64 9.95
N MET A 144 -1.25 13.40 9.07
CA MET A 144 -2.30 12.42 9.33
C MET A 144 -1.77 10.98 9.44
N ILE A 145 -0.79 10.61 8.63
CA ILE A 145 -0.19 9.27 8.60
C ILE A 145 0.74 9.06 9.79
N CYS A 146 1.55 10.07 10.13
CA CYS A 146 2.50 10.01 11.24
C CYS A 146 1.85 10.31 12.61
N LYS A 147 0.66 10.95 12.64
CA LYS A 147 -0.19 11.06 13.83
C LYS A 147 -1.17 9.89 13.98
N ALA A 148 -1.16 8.91 13.06
CA ALA A 148 -2.19 7.89 13.00
C ALA A 148 -2.48 7.31 14.40
N PRO A 149 -3.72 7.45 14.91
CA PRO A 149 -4.05 7.11 16.29
C PRO A 149 -3.90 5.61 16.59
N SER A 150 -3.77 4.81 15.54
CA SER A 150 -3.50 3.38 15.58
C SER A 150 -2.08 3.00 16.00
N LEU A 151 -1.10 3.92 15.91
CA LEU A 151 0.27 3.60 16.31
C LEU A 151 0.43 3.79 17.81
N ASP A 152 0.83 2.74 18.52
CA ASP A 152 1.15 2.82 19.93
C ASP A 152 2.49 3.56 20.18
N LYS A 153 2.83 3.78 21.45
CA LYS A 153 4.05 4.54 21.81
C LYS A 153 5.34 3.85 21.32
N ASN A 154 5.40 2.51 21.38
CA ASN A 154 6.58 1.74 20.99
C ASN A 154 6.70 1.71 19.47
N GLU A 155 5.59 1.54 18.76
CA GLU A 155 5.52 1.63 17.31
C GLU A 155 5.96 3.01 16.82
N LYS A 156 5.49 4.09 17.45
CA LYS A 156 5.93 5.45 17.11
C LYS A 156 7.42 5.66 17.33
N LEU A 157 7.97 5.13 18.42
CA LEU A 157 9.41 5.23 18.71
C LEU A 157 10.24 4.41 17.71
N HIS A 158 9.78 3.20 17.39
CA HIS A 158 10.43 2.34 16.41
C HIS A 158 10.40 2.98 15.01
N LEU A 159 9.26 3.52 14.61
CA LEU A 159 9.12 4.26 13.34
C LEU A 159 10.04 5.48 13.31
N ALA A 160 10.12 6.25 14.41
CA ALA A 160 11.05 7.38 14.47
C ALA A 160 12.52 6.94 14.31
N THR A 161 12.90 5.79 14.85
CA THR A 161 14.24 5.23 14.65
C THR A 161 14.50 4.84 13.20
N ILE A 162 13.54 4.16 12.55
CA ILE A 162 13.60 3.81 11.13
C ILE A 162 13.71 5.08 10.28
N LEU A 163 12.87 6.08 10.56
CA LEU A 163 12.88 7.32 9.81
C LEU A 163 14.21 8.05 9.95
N LYS A 164 14.85 8.06 11.14
CA LYS A 164 16.18 8.66 11.32
C LYS A 164 17.28 7.96 10.51
N SER A 165 17.14 6.67 10.19
CA SER A 165 18.14 5.94 9.40
C SER A 165 17.97 6.10 7.89
N VAL A 166 16.85 6.69 7.43
CA VAL A 166 16.68 7.01 6.01
C VAL A 166 17.47 8.27 5.68
N HIS A 167 18.53 8.12 4.88
CA HIS A 167 19.33 9.23 4.38
C HIS A 167 18.98 9.48 2.90
N ASN A 168 17.97 10.31 2.64
CA ASN A 168 17.66 10.76 1.29
C ASN A 168 17.39 12.28 1.26
N PRO A 169 18.22 13.07 0.57
CA PRO A 169 18.09 14.52 0.55
C PRO A 169 16.77 15.00 -0.07
N SER A 170 16.16 14.20 -0.95
CA SER A 170 14.96 14.59 -1.71
C SER A 170 13.70 14.72 -0.85
N PHE A 171 13.71 14.22 0.39
CA PHE A 171 12.55 14.26 1.28
C PHE A 171 12.89 14.52 2.75
N ILE A 172 14.02 15.19 3.03
CA ILE A 172 14.46 15.57 4.38
C ILE A 172 13.37 16.33 5.14
N TYR A 173 12.67 17.25 4.47
CA TYR A 173 11.64 18.06 5.11
C TYR A 173 10.44 17.20 5.57
N GLN A 174 9.98 16.28 4.73
CA GLN A 174 8.91 15.33 5.01
C GLN A 174 9.29 14.39 6.16
N GLN A 175 10.52 13.89 6.13
CA GLN A 175 11.09 13.07 7.20
C GLN A 175 11.14 13.82 8.54
N GLN A 176 11.62 15.06 8.54
CA GLN A 176 11.68 15.91 9.74
C GLN A 176 10.30 16.22 10.29
N SER A 177 9.33 16.55 9.43
CA SER A 177 7.93 16.80 9.82
C SER A 177 7.33 15.55 10.48
N CYS A 178 7.47 14.37 9.87
CA CYS A 178 7.00 13.12 10.44
C CYS A 178 7.68 12.79 11.79
N LEU A 179 9.00 12.97 11.89
CA LEU A 179 9.76 12.78 13.12
C LEU A 179 9.31 13.72 14.24
N HIS A 180 9.11 14.99 13.94
CA HIS A 180 8.63 15.98 14.89
C HIS A 180 7.25 15.59 15.43
N THR A 181 6.36 15.18 14.53
CA THR A 181 5.02 14.70 14.85
C THR A 181 5.05 13.44 15.74
N LEU A 182 5.83 12.42 15.38
CA LEU A 182 5.95 11.18 16.16
C LEU A 182 6.51 11.45 17.56
N LEU A 183 7.62 12.17 17.66
CA LEU A 183 8.31 12.46 18.93
C LEU A 183 7.54 13.47 19.79
N GLY A 184 6.89 14.46 19.19
CA GLY A 184 6.04 15.43 19.89
C GLY A 184 4.84 14.76 20.55
N THR A 185 4.19 13.80 19.87
CA THR A 185 3.06 13.05 20.46
C THR A 185 3.47 12.15 21.64
N ILE A 186 4.75 11.76 21.74
CA ILE A 186 5.29 10.98 22.85
C ILE A 186 5.51 11.86 24.10
N LYS A 187 5.90 13.13 23.92
CA LYS A 187 6.17 14.06 25.03
C LYS A 187 4.90 14.58 25.72
N HIS A 188 3.79 14.72 25.00
CA HIS A 188 2.53 15.25 25.55
C HIS A 188 1.66 14.22 26.30
N LYS A 189 2.11 12.98 26.47
CA LYS A 189 1.38 11.92 27.20
C LYS A 189 2.07 11.51 28.49
N GLN A 190 2.63 12.47 29.24
CA GLN A 190 2.91 12.26 30.66
C GLN A 190 1.58 12.27 31.44
N PRO A 191 1.26 11.24 32.22
CA PRO A 191 0.11 11.29 33.12
C PRO A 191 0.35 12.36 34.17
N ASN A 192 -0.66 13.19 34.41
CA ASN A 192 -0.78 13.99 35.63
C ASN A 192 -0.61 13.03 36.82
N LEU A 193 0.51 13.16 37.52
CA LEU A 193 0.66 12.72 38.91
C LEU A 193 0.12 13.85 39.77
N SER A 194 -1.17 13.74 40.11
CA SER A 194 -1.78 14.39 41.26
C SER A 194 -1.93 13.35 42.37
#